data_AF-A0A7S1MJV6-F1
#
_entry.id   AF-A0A7S1MJV6-F1
#
_cell.length_a   1.000
_cell.length_b   1.000
_cell.length_c   1.000
_cell.angle_alpha   90.00
_cell.angle_beta   90.00
_cell.angle_gamma   90.00
#
_symmetry.space_group_name_H-M   'P 1'
#
loop_
_entity.id
_entity.type
_entity.pdbx_description
1 polymer ?
#
loop_
_entity_poly.entity_id
_entity_poly.type
_entity_poly.pdbx_seq_one_letter_code
_entity_poly.pdbx_strand_id
1 'polypeptide(L)'
;SSILVSRCALQPCRLRLPRTSLEGSRRFGAGAMATYADVVGWYDLAWSGGSFEICFRPAGYFFCARFQAAGRWELADGIVNVDWGKFGRYELKFDAEAKTMEGNAIPKNKADEKNWRKAKFLRPLSVPELALIGDGAGSEWELEWSGGSFPVRFKADGYNHFQCDDFPAHAHWSLDGDTLRIDWGQYGNYELTVNGEAKTMSGQAVGGNPETDWRKAKITRNLLNNAVVEHCEHHH
;
A
#
# COMPACT_ATOMS: atom_id res chain seq x y z
N SER A 1 14.06 24.50 73.51
CA SER A 1 14.60 25.74 74.07
C SER A 1 15.47 26.43 73.04
N SER A 2 15.16 27.71 72.82
CA SER A 2 15.86 28.81 72.14
C SER A 2 17.37 28.64 71.94
N ILE A 3 17.98 29.17 70.87
CA ILE A 3 18.35 30.59 70.76
C ILE A 3 18.52 31.02 69.29
N LEU A 4 17.97 32.21 69.01
CA LEU A 4 18.09 33.02 67.79
C LEU A 4 19.37 33.89 67.83
N VAL A 5 19.67 34.55 66.70
CA VAL A 5 20.43 35.81 66.46
C VAL A 5 21.57 35.54 65.45
N SER A 6 21.51 35.93 64.16
CA SER A 6 21.24 37.20 63.45
C SER A 6 22.51 38.02 63.12
N ARG A 7 22.50 38.56 61.88
CA ARG A 7 23.34 39.62 61.26
C ARG A 7 24.65 39.10 60.61
N CYS A 8 25.14 39.61 59.48
CA CYS A 8 24.86 40.87 58.77
C CYS A 8 25.27 40.77 57.28
N ALA A 9 24.83 41.76 56.51
CA ALA A 9 24.90 41.95 55.06
C ALA A 9 26.31 41.98 54.44
N LEU A 10 26.36 41.79 53.11
CA LEU A 10 27.06 42.66 52.13
C LEU A 10 26.72 42.22 50.68
N GLN A 11 25.99 43.07 49.94
CA GLN A 11 26.07 43.21 48.47
C GLN A 11 27.28 44.12 48.16
N PRO A 12 27.98 44.08 46.99
CA PRO A 12 27.42 44.13 45.63
C PRO A 12 28.20 43.23 44.61
N CYS A 13 27.79 43.01 43.36
CA CYS A 13 28.11 43.89 42.24
C CYS A 13 27.47 43.31 40.96
N ARG A 14 26.78 44.15 40.19
CA ARG A 14 26.14 43.80 38.92
C ARG A 14 27.20 43.71 37.82
N LEU A 15 27.35 42.55 37.20
CA LEU A 15 27.92 42.42 35.86
C LEU A 15 26.77 42.18 34.87
N ARG A 16 26.49 43.19 34.04
CA ARG A 16 25.64 43.06 32.85
C ARG A 16 26.38 42.16 31.86
N LEU A 17 25.86 40.95 31.64
CA LEU A 17 26.22 40.16 30.47
C LEU A 17 25.53 40.75 29.23
N PRO A 18 26.21 40.81 28.08
CA PRO A 18 25.60 41.24 26.83
C PRO A 18 24.50 40.24 26.44
N ARG A 19 23.32 40.77 26.10
CA ARG A 19 22.26 40.03 25.40
C ARG A 19 22.83 39.63 24.04
N THR A 20 23.25 38.38 23.89
CA THR A 20 23.38 37.76 22.59
C THR A 20 21.97 37.59 22.04
N SER A 21 21.71 38.31 20.95
CA SER A 21 20.57 38.10 20.08
C SER A 21 20.56 36.63 19.67
N LEU A 22 19.55 35.87 20.14
CA LEU A 22 19.19 34.59 19.55
C LEU A 22 18.54 34.89 18.19
N GLU A 23 19.38 35.20 17.20
CA GLU A 23 19.00 35.03 15.81
C GLU A 23 18.75 33.54 15.61
N GLY A 24 17.46 33.19 15.56
CA GLY A 24 16.97 31.89 15.15
C GLY A 24 17.40 31.63 13.72
N SER A 25 18.63 31.13 13.56
CA SER A 25 19.06 30.44 12.35
C SER A 25 18.22 29.17 12.24
N ARG A 26 17.06 29.29 11.56
CA ARG A 26 16.36 28.14 11.00
C ARG A 26 17.34 27.52 10.02
N ARG A 27 18.09 26.53 10.50
CA ARG A 27 18.73 25.55 9.64
C ARG A 27 17.58 24.94 8.83
N PHE A 28 17.47 25.34 7.57
CA PHE A 28 16.78 24.54 6.57
C PHE A 28 17.58 23.25 6.50
N GLY A 29 17.21 22.28 7.32
CA GLY A 29 17.72 20.93 7.20
C GLY A 29 17.46 20.49 5.78
N ALA A 30 18.49 19.96 5.11
CA ALA A 30 18.29 19.22 3.87
C ALA A 30 17.26 18.13 4.20
N GLY A 31 16.01 18.35 3.79
CA GLY A 31 14.92 17.41 4.01
C GLY A 31 15.34 16.08 3.42
N ALA A 32 15.18 15.00 4.17
CA ALA A 32 15.44 13.66 3.65
C ALA A 32 14.65 13.50 2.34
N MET A 33 15.35 13.14 1.26
CA MET A 33 14.71 12.86 -0.01
C MET A 33 13.74 11.69 0.16
N ALA A 34 12.50 11.85 -0.30
CA ALA A 34 11.51 10.79 -0.24
C ALA A 34 12.02 9.52 -0.92
N THR A 35 11.79 8.38 -0.30
CA THR A 35 12.16 7.07 -0.83
C THR A 35 10.95 6.35 -1.38
N TYR A 36 11.21 5.30 -2.15
CA TYR A 36 10.19 4.42 -2.70
C TYR A 36 9.30 3.81 -1.60
N ALA A 37 9.90 3.42 -0.48
CA ALA A 37 9.19 2.81 0.64
C ALA A 37 8.25 3.81 1.36
N ASP A 38 8.56 5.11 1.33
CA ASP A 38 7.74 6.14 1.96
C ASP A 38 6.39 6.33 1.24
N VAL A 39 6.35 6.00 -0.06
CA VAL A 39 5.16 6.12 -0.92
C VAL A 39 4.26 4.89 -0.80
N VAL A 40 4.79 3.71 -0.52
CA VAL A 40 4.02 2.44 -0.51
C VAL A 40 2.92 2.47 0.56
N GLY A 41 1.70 2.10 0.16
CA GLY A 41 0.54 2.04 1.05
C GLY A 41 -0.77 2.46 0.39
N TRP A 42 -1.80 2.58 1.22
CA TRP A 42 -3.14 3.00 0.82
C TRP A 42 -3.33 4.50 0.98
N TYR A 43 -3.97 5.12 -0.01
CA TYR A 43 -4.26 6.55 -0.05
C TYR A 43 -5.70 6.79 -0.49
N ASP A 44 -6.29 7.89 -0.03
CA ASP A 44 -7.52 8.44 -0.59
C ASP A 44 -7.14 9.41 -1.71
N LEU A 45 -7.41 9.05 -2.97
CA LEU A 45 -7.17 9.87 -4.15
C LEU A 45 -8.43 10.68 -4.45
N ALA A 46 -8.33 12.00 -4.33
CA ALA A 46 -9.36 12.96 -4.64
C ALA A 46 -9.12 13.65 -6.00
N TRP A 47 -10.24 13.95 -6.65
CA TRP A 47 -10.32 14.75 -7.87
C TRP A 47 -11.66 15.52 -7.88
N SER A 48 -11.92 16.26 -8.96
CA SER A 48 -13.14 17.09 -9.09
C SER A 48 -14.46 16.30 -9.00
N GLY A 49 -14.44 14.99 -9.24
CA GLY A 49 -15.61 14.11 -9.17
C GLY A 49 -15.77 13.35 -7.84
N GLY A 50 -14.93 13.61 -6.84
CA GLY A 50 -14.98 12.93 -5.53
C GLY A 50 -13.64 12.29 -5.16
N SER A 51 -13.68 11.31 -4.25
CA SER A 51 -12.49 10.57 -3.85
C SER A 51 -12.74 9.06 -3.77
N PHE A 52 -11.65 8.29 -3.82
CA PHE A 52 -11.66 6.84 -3.70
C PHE A 52 -10.28 6.32 -3.30
N GLU A 53 -10.27 5.13 -2.73
CA GLU A 53 -9.07 4.50 -2.24
C GLU A 53 -8.22 3.90 -3.38
N ILE A 54 -6.90 4.12 -3.29
CA ILE A 54 -5.87 3.61 -4.20
C ILE A 54 -4.71 3.03 -3.39
N CYS A 55 -3.95 2.13 -3.99
CA CYS A 55 -2.79 1.50 -3.38
C CYS A 55 -1.55 1.67 -4.28
N PHE A 56 -0.51 2.27 -3.72
CA PHE A 56 0.84 2.23 -4.28
C PHE A 56 1.52 0.97 -3.74
N ARG A 57 1.59 -0.09 -4.56
CA ARG A 57 2.21 -1.35 -4.18
C ARG A 57 3.72 -1.33 -4.43
N PRO A 58 4.48 -2.24 -3.80
CA PRO A 58 5.89 -2.45 -4.11
C PRO A 58 6.15 -2.71 -5.61
N ALA A 59 7.39 -2.50 -6.05
CA ALA A 59 7.85 -2.71 -7.44
C ALA A 59 7.03 -2.02 -8.55
N GLY A 60 6.33 -0.96 -8.22
CA GLY A 60 5.74 -0.03 -9.18
C GLY A 60 4.33 -0.38 -9.60
N TYR A 61 3.63 -1.27 -8.88
CA TYR A 61 2.25 -1.59 -9.21
C TYR A 61 1.27 -0.61 -8.56
N PHE A 62 0.32 -0.14 -9.35
CA PHE A 62 -0.74 0.75 -8.91
C PHE A 62 -2.07 0.01 -8.94
N PHE A 63 -2.84 0.10 -7.86
CA PHE A 63 -4.10 -0.64 -7.73
C PHE A 63 -5.24 0.24 -7.21
N CYS A 64 -6.44 0.00 -7.71
CA CYS A 64 -7.67 0.60 -7.22
C CYS A 64 -8.82 -0.41 -7.40
N ALA A 65 -9.38 -0.89 -6.30
CA ALA A 65 -10.43 -1.91 -6.33
C ALA A 65 -11.69 -1.45 -7.10
N ARG A 66 -12.03 -0.15 -7.02
CA ARG A 66 -13.23 0.40 -7.66
C ARG A 66 -13.08 0.58 -9.17
N PHE A 67 -11.86 0.83 -9.64
CA PHE A 67 -11.56 1.20 -11.02
C PHE A 67 -10.38 0.35 -11.53
N GLN A 68 -10.64 -0.95 -11.67
CA GLN A 68 -9.60 -1.90 -12.04
C GLN A 68 -9.07 -1.65 -13.46
N ALA A 69 -7.74 -1.53 -13.54
CA ALA A 69 -6.96 -1.43 -14.76
C ALA A 69 -5.50 -1.72 -14.42
N ALA A 70 -4.74 -2.25 -15.38
CA ALA A 70 -3.29 -2.31 -15.25
C ALA A 70 -2.74 -0.89 -14.98
N GLY A 71 -2.01 -0.74 -13.89
CA GLY A 71 -1.48 0.54 -13.45
C GLY A 71 -0.06 0.40 -12.93
N ARG A 72 0.76 1.40 -13.22
CA ARG A 72 2.14 1.51 -12.78
C ARG A 72 2.41 2.85 -12.12
N TRP A 73 3.39 2.89 -11.24
CA TRP A 73 3.90 4.13 -10.68
C TRP A 73 5.41 4.09 -10.52
N GLU A 74 6.00 5.28 -10.48
CA GLU A 74 7.43 5.50 -10.23
C GLU A 74 7.61 6.77 -9.39
N LEU A 75 8.75 6.86 -8.70
CA LEU A 75 9.15 8.05 -7.94
C LEU A 75 10.45 8.58 -8.55
N ALA A 76 10.41 9.81 -9.05
CA ALA A 76 11.58 10.52 -9.56
C ALA A 76 11.59 11.95 -9.01
N ASP A 77 12.70 12.36 -8.39
CA ASP A 77 12.88 13.73 -7.87
C ASP A 77 11.75 14.22 -6.94
N GLY A 78 11.20 13.32 -6.11
CA GLY A 78 10.09 13.62 -5.21
C GLY A 78 8.71 13.75 -5.90
N ILE A 79 8.62 13.35 -7.17
CA ILE A 79 7.40 13.32 -7.96
C ILE A 79 7.01 11.86 -8.21
N VAL A 80 5.79 11.52 -7.83
CA VAL A 80 5.15 10.24 -8.12
C VAL A 80 4.44 10.36 -9.46
N ASN A 81 4.96 9.66 -10.47
CA ASN A 81 4.29 9.51 -11.75
C ASN A 81 3.43 8.25 -11.72
N VAL A 82 2.18 8.37 -12.15
CA VAL A 82 1.24 7.26 -12.25
C VAL A 82 0.84 7.10 -13.71
N ASP A 83 0.92 5.88 -14.25
CA ASP A 83 0.28 5.48 -15.49
C ASP A 83 -0.80 4.47 -15.16
N TRP A 84 -2.06 4.87 -15.33
CA TRP A 84 -3.23 4.06 -14.97
C TRP A 84 -4.03 3.61 -16.20
N GLY A 85 -3.32 3.37 -17.31
CA GLY A 85 -3.90 2.85 -18.54
C GLY A 85 -5.05 3.72 -19.04
N LYS A 86 -6.25 3.14 -19.12
CA LYS A 86 -7.45 3.84 -19.62
C LYS A 86 -7.90 5.02 -18.75
N PHE A 87 -7.45 5.11 -17.49
CA PHE A 87 -7.77 6.22 -16.59
C PHE A 87 -6.77 7.37 -16.67
N GLY A 88 -5.75 7.25 -17.53
CA GLY A 88 -4.79 8.29 -17.84
C GLY A 88 -3.57 8.29 -16.93
N ARG A 89 -2.82 9.40 -16.98
CA ARG A 89 -1.54 9.56 -16.29
C ARG A 89 -1.58 10.73 -15.33
N TYR A 90 -0.91 10.61 -14.18
CA TYR A 90 -0.83 11.64 -13.15
C TYR A 90 0.62 11.97 -12.81
N GLU A 91 0.88 13.23 -12.50
CA GLU A 91 2.14 13.72 -11.95
C GLU A 91 1.84 14.35 -10.60
N LEU A 92 2.35 13.76 -9.52
CA LEU A 92 2.00 14.11 -8.15
C LEU A 92 3.25 14.42 -7.33
N LYS A 93 3.40 15.65 -6.84
CA LYS A 93 4.48 15.99 -5.91
C LYS A 93 4.19 15.35 -4.55
N PHE A 94 5.14 14.57 -4.04
CA PHE A 94 5.00 13.88 -2.75
C PHE A 94 5.65 14.69 -1.63
N ASP A 95 4.88 14.94 -0.58
CA ASP A 95 5.36 15.45 0.70
C ASP A 95 5.51 14.28 1.67
N ALA A 96 6.76 13.88 1.93
CA ALA A 96 7.09 12.74 2.78
C ALA A 96 6.75 12.98 4.27
N GLU A 97 6.81 14.23 4.73
CA GLU A 97 6.51 14.58 6.13
C GLU A 97 5.00 14.51 6.38
N ALA A 98 4.21 15.10 5.48
CA ALA A 98 2.76 15.10 5.58
C ALA A 98 2.12 13.79 5.07
N LYS A 99 2.87 12.96 4.33
CA LYS A 99 2.38 11.82 3.55
C LYS A 99 1.18 12.20 2.67
N THR A 100 1.34 13.30 1.95
CA THR A 100 0.34 13.80 1.00
C THR A 100 0.95 13.98 -0.37
N MET A 101 0.08 14.00 -1.37
CA MET A 101 0.45 14.22 -2.76
C MET A 101 -0.46 15.25 -3.38
N GLU A 102 0.10 16.18 -4.15
CA GLU A 102 -0.66 17.14 -4.93
C GLU A 102 -0.09 17.28 -6.33
N GLY A 103 -0.98 17.33 -7.33
CA GLY A 103 -0.55 17.34 -8.71
C GLY A 103 -1.71 17.44 -9.69
N ASN A 104 -1.51 16.91 -10.89
CA ASN A 104 -2.46 17.05 -11.98
C ASN A 104 -2.52 15.78 -12.84
N ALA A 105 -3.60 15.63 -13.60
CA ALA A 105 -3.58 14.70 -14.72
C ALA A 105 -2.78 15.26 -15.91
N ILE A 106 -2.21 14.34 -16.68
CA ILE A 106 -1.33 14.60 -17.82
C ILE A 106 -2.10 14.24 -19.11
N PRO A 107 -2.11 15.12 -20.13
CA PRO A 107 -1.41 16.42 -20.21
C PRO A 107 -1.99 17.47 -19.25
N LYS A 108 -1.10 18.27 -18.66
CA LYS A 108 -1.49 19.32 -17.71
C LYS A 108 -2.27 20.41 -18.43
N ASN A 109 -3.58 20.50 -18.16
CA ASN A 109 -4.41 21.58 -18.65
C ASN A 109 -4.62 22.63 -17.54
N LYS A 110 -3.92 23.77 -17.63
CA LYS A 110 -4.06 24.85 -16.66
C LYS A 110 -5.38 25.63 -16.79
N ALA A 111 -6.05 25.55 -17.94
CA ALA A 111 -7.35 26.18 -18.15
C ALA A 111 -8.49 25.36 -17.54
N ASP A 112 -8.25 24.10 -17.22
CA ASP A 112 -9.22 23.23 -16.56
C ASP A 112 -8.97 23.20 -15.06
N GLU A 113 -9.80 23.94 -14.31
CA GLU A 113 -9.79 23.97 -12.84
C GLU A 113 -10.10 22.60 -12.21
N LYS A 114 -10.52 21.60 -12.99
CA LYS A 114 -10.82 20.24 -12.54
C LYS A 114 -9.69 19.23 -12.76
N ASN A 115 -8.56 19.68 -13.33
CA ASN A 115 -7.43 18.81 -13.70
C ASN A 115 -6.51 18.44 -12.51
N TRP A 116 -6.76 18.95 -11.31
CA TRP A 116 -5.97 18.65 -10.13
C TRP A 116 -6.20 17.21 -9.63
N ARG A 117 -5.20 16.67 -8.93
CA ARG A 117 -5.25 15.40 -8.20
C ARG A 117 -4.61 15.59 -6.83
N LYS A 118 -5.21 15.01 -5.80
CA LYS A 118 -4.66 15.03 -4.44
C LYS A 118 -4.76 13.64 -3.83
N ALA A 119 -3.72 13.17 -3.17
CA ALA A 119 -3.77 11.91 -2.43
C ALA A 119 -3.35 12.12 -0.97
N LYS A 120 -4.08 11.48 -0.05
CA LYS A 120 -3.77 11.51 1.38
C LYS A 120 -3.54 10.09 1.87
N PHE A 121 -2.41 9.85 2.54
CA PHE A 121 -2.12 8.54 3.12
C PHE A 121 -3.18 8.13 4.14
N LEU A 122 -3.64 6.89 4.01
CA LEU A 122 -4.62 6.27 4.91
C LEU A 122 -3.93 5.33 5.88
N ARG A 123 -3.19 4.35 5.35
CA ARG A 123 -2.58 3.28 6.14
C ARG A 123 -1.46 2.57 5.36
N PRO A 124 -0.49 1.98 6.06
CA PRO A 124 0.47 1.07 5.42
C PRO A 124 -0.24 -0.20 4.96
N LEU A 125 0.47 -0.99 4.16
CA LEU A 125 0.03 -2.34 3.83
C LEU A 125 0.07 -3.22 5.08
N SER A 126 -0.98 -4.00 5.29
CA SER A 126 -1.07 -4.98 6.37
C SER A 126 -0.13 -6.16 6.13
N VAL A 127 0.16 -6.92 7.18
CA VAL A 127 0.99 -8.12 7.08
C VAL A 127 0.37 -9.19 6.15
N PRO A 128 -0.95 -9.48 6.20
CA PRO A 128 -1.61 -10.31 5.19
C PRO A 128 -1.52 -9.77 3.75
N GLU A 129 -1.67 -8.46 3.54
CA GLU A 129 -1.51 -7.85 2.21
C GLU A 129 -0.10 -8.08 1.68
N LEU A 130 0.92 -7.80 2.49
CA LEU A 130 2.33 -8.02 2.12
C LEU A 130 2.61 -9.49 1.78
N ALA A 131 1.99 -10.45 2.48
CA ALA A 131 2.15 -11.87 2.17
C ALA A 131 1.57 -12.25 0.79
N LEU A 132 0.41 -11.68 0.41
CA LEU A 132 -0.24 -11.96 -0.88
C LEU A 132 0.42 -11.19 -2.04
N ILE A 133 0.79 -9.94 -1.84
CA ILE A 133 1.39 -9.12 -2.92
C ILE A 133 2.89 -9.35 -3.08
N GLY A 134 3.55 -9.95 -2.09
CA GLY A 134 5.00 -10.18 -2.08
C GLY A 134 5.78 -8.88 -2.29
N ASP A 135 6.76 -8.93 -3.19
CA ASP A 135 7.57 -7.77 -3.57
C ASP A 135 6.90 -6.88 -4.64
N GLY A 136 5.60 -7.08 -4.87
CA GLY A 136 4.76 -6.22 -5.72
C GLY A 136 4.02 -6.96 -6.83
N ALA A 137 4.60 -8.04 -7.35
CA ALA A 137 3.98 -8.86 -8.40
C ALA A 137 2.98 -9.91 -7.85
N GLY A 138 3.01 -10.20 -6.56
CA GLY A 138 2.20 -11.26 -5.97
C GLY A 138 3.04 -12.37 -5.38
N SER A 139 2.38 -13.46 -5.04
CA SER A 139 3.03 -14.64 -4.47
C SER A 139 2.41 -15.96 -4.97
N GLU A 140 3.23 -17.00 -4.92
CA GLU A 140 2.85 -18.38 -5.19
C GLU A 140 2.74 -19.16 -3.87
N TRP A 141 1.74 -20.03 -3.80
CA TRP A 141 1.37 -20.79 -2.62
C TRP A 141 1.08 -22.23 -3.02
N GLU A 142 1.44 -23.17 -2.14
CA GLU A 142 1.01 -24.56 -2.25
C GLU A 142 -0.36 -24.70 -1.57
N LEU A 143 -1.43 -24.89 -2.34
CA LEU A 143 -2.79 -25.07 -1.83
C LEU A 143 -3.08 -26.56 -1.63
N GLU A 144 -3.52 -26.92 -0.44
CA GLU A 144 -3.86 -28.29 -0.02
C GLU A 144 -5.36 -28.41 0.26
N TRP A 145 -5.91 -29.56 -0.10
CA TRP A 145 -7.28 -29.97 0.17
C TRP A 145 -7.36 -31.50 0.33
N SER A 146 -8.57 -32.04 0.56
CA SER A 146 -8.78 -33.48 0.78
C SER A 146 -8.32 -34.39 -0.37
N GLY A 147 -8.24 -33.87 -1.60
CA GLY A 147 -7.78 -34.60 -2.79
C GLY A 147 -6.31 -34.44 -3.15
N GLY A 148 -5.52 -33.63 -2.41
CA GLY A 148 -4.10 -33.44 -2.68
C GLY A 148 -3.64 -31.99 -2.52
N SER A 149 -2.54 -31.63 -3.17
CA SER A 149 -2.02 -30.26 -3.19
C SER A 149 -1.55 -29.85 -4.58
N PHE A 150 -1.60 -28.55 -4.87
CA PHE A 150 -1.13 -27.96 -6.12
C PHE A 150 -0.78 -26.48 -5.95
N PRO A 151 0.07 -25.91 -6.83
CA PRO A 151 0.45 -24.51 -6.75
C PRO A 151 -0.66 -23.57 -7.25
N VAL A 152 -0.82 -22.44 -6.56
CA VAL A 152 -1.69 -21.33 -6.93
C VAL A 152 -0.95 -20.00 -6.81
N ARG A 153 -1.35 -19.00 -7.58
CA ARG A 153 -0.72 -17.68 -7.62
C ARG A 153 -1.74 -16.59 -7.35
N PHE A 154 -1.43 -15.72 -6.38
CA PHE A 154 -2.16 -14.49 -6.13
C PHE A 154 -1.40 -13.35 -6.78
N LYS A 155 -1.81 -12.94 -7.99
CA LYS A 155 -1.16 -11.83 -8.70
C LYS A 155 -1.58 -10.52 -8.09
N ALA A 156 -0.62 -9.62 -7.88
CA ALA A 156 -0.86 -8.26 -7.41
C ALA A 156 -0.90 -7.25 -8.55
N ASP A 157 -1.54 -7.63 -9.67
CA ASP A 157 -1.79 -6.74 -10.79
C ASP A 157 -2.98 -5.79 -10.55
N GLY A 158 -3.39 -5.07 -11.59
CA GLY A 158 -4.50 -4.13 -11.54
C GLY A 158 -5.88 -4.74 -11.31
N TYR A 159 -5.98 -6.08 -11.29
CA TYR A 159 -7.23 -6.84 -11.21
C TYR A 159 -7.26 -7.83 -10.03
N ASN A 160 -6.11 -8.08 -9.41
CA ASN A 160 -5.92 -9.14 -8.42
C ASN A 160 -6.30 -10.52 -8.97
N HIS A 161 -5.70 -10.92 -10.10
CA HIS A 161 -5.96 -12.24 -10.64
C HIS A 161 -5.50 -13.36 -9.70
N PHE A 162 -6.33 -14.39 -9.58
CA PHE A 162 -5.99 -15.68 -9.02
C PHE A 162 -5.70 -16.65 -10.16
N GLN A 163 -4.58 -17.37 -10.11
CA GLN A 163 -4.18 -18.32 -11.16
C GLN A 163 -3.87 -19.69 -10.57
N CYS A 164 -4.38 -20.72 -11.21
CA CYS A 164 -4.01 -22.12 -10.99
C CYS A 164 -3.89 -22.79 -12.36
N ASP A 165 -2.75 -23.42 -12.62
CA ASP A 165 -2.48 -24.01 -13.95
C ASP A 165 -3.20 -25.36 -14.13
N ASP A 166 -3.45 -26.10 -13.05
CA ASP A 166 -4.16 -27.39 -13.07
C ASP A 166 -5.68 -27.23 -13.23
N PHE A 167 -6.22 -26.10 -12.76
CA PHE A 167 -7.65 -25.77 -12.80
C PHE A 167 -7.82 -24.34 -13.33
N PRO A 168 -7.58 -24.13 -14.63
CA PRO A 168 -7.59 -22.80 -15.22
C PRO A 168 -9.00 -22.22 -15.26
N ALA A 169 -9.13 -20.99 -14.78
CA ALA A 169 -10.36 -20.20 -14.86
C ALA A 169 -10.01 -18.71 -14.77
N HIS A 170 -10.94 -17.87 -15.23
CA HIS A 170 -10.89 -16.44 -14.98
C HIS A 170 -11.27 -16.18 -13.52
N ALA A 171 -10.26 -16.01 -12.67
CA ALA A 171 -10.42 -16.01 -11.23
C ALA A 171 -9.76 -14.78 -10.58
N HIS A 172 -10.34 -14.31 -9.49
CA HIS A 172 -9.98 -13.07 -8.82
C HIS A 172 -9.88 -13.30 -7.32
N TRP A 173 -9.07 -12.48 -6.66
CA TRP A 173 -9.00 -12.47 -5.20
C TRP A 173 -9.19 -11.06 -4.62
N SER A 174 -9.72 -11.01 -3.42
CA SER A 174 -9.85 -9.80 -2.62
C SER A 174 -9.51 -10.13 -1.17
N LEU A 175 -9.05 -9.11 -0.43
CA LEU A 175 -8.70 -9.26 0.98
C LEU A 175 -9.40 -8.17 1.77
N ASP A 176 -10.08 -8.56 2.84
CA ASP A 176 -10.71 -7.67 3.82
C ASP A 176 -10.20 -8.05 5.21
N GLY A 177 -9.35 -7.21 5.80
CA GLY A 177 -8.59 -7.57 6.99
C GLY A 177 -7.66 -8.77 6.74
N ASP A 178 -7.96 -9.89 7.39
CA ASP A 178 -7.28 -11.18 7.22
C ASP A 178 -8.09 -12.17 6.36
N THR A 179 -9.28 -11.77 5.92
CA THR A 179 -10.21 -12.64 5.21
C THR A 179 -10.01 -12.50 3.71
N LEU A 180 -9.37 -13.51 3.12
CA LEU A 180 -9.14 -13.68 1.70
C LEU A 180 -10.37 -14.33 1.06
N ARG A 181 -10.94 -13.67 0.07
CA ARG A 181 -11.98 -14.23 -0.80
C ARG A 181 -11.40 -14.54 -2.16
N ILE A 182 -11.68 -15.74 -2.65
CA ILE A 182 -11.29 -16.21 -3.98
C ILE A 182 -12.56 -16.52 -4.76
N ASP A 183 -12.78 -15.80 -5.85
CA ASP A 183 -13.76 -16.16 -6.87
C ASP A 183 -13.04 -16.95 -7.95
N TRP A 184 -13.28 -18.26 -8.00
CA TRP A 184 -12.59 -19.18 -8.88
C TRP A 184 -13.48 -19.65 -10.05
N GLY A 185 -14.42 -18.80 -10.48
CA GLY A 185 -15.30 -19.07 -11.61
C GLY A 185 -16.06 -20.39 -11.43
N GLN A 186 -15.89 -21.33 -12.35
CA GLN A 186 -16.59 -22.62 -12.31
C GLN A 186 -16.20 -23.52 -11.12
N TYR A 187 -15.09 -23.25 -10.44
CA TYR A 187 -14.64 -24.02 -9.28
C TYR A 187 -15.17 -23.49 -7.95
N GLY A 188 -16.00 -22.45 -7.98
CA GLY A 188 -16.71 -21.90 -6.84
C GLY A 188 -15.99 -20.76 -6.14
N ASN A 189 -16.53 -20.39 -4.98
CA ASN A 189 -16.04 -19.28 -4.15
C ASN A 189 -15.46 -19.83 -2.85
N TYR A 190 -14.38 -19.21 -2.38
CA TYR A 190 -13.68 -19.64 -1.17
C TYR A 190 -13.44 -18.45 -0.25
N GLU A 191 -13.48 -18.73 1.06
CA GLU A 191 -13.12 -17.77 2.10
C GLU A 191 -12.05 -18.41 3.00
N LEU A 192 -10.87 -17.77 3.06
CA LEU A 192 -9.71 -18.22 3.81
C LEU A 192 -9.22 -17.11 4.73
N THR A 193 -8.75 -17.46 5.91
CA THR A 193 -8.05 -16.54 6.81
C THR A 193 -6.55 -16.62 6.54
N VAL A 194 -5.93 -15.48 6.27
CA VAL A 194 -4.49 -15.34 5.98
C VAL A 194 -3.74 -14.98 7.25
N ASN A 195 -2.85 -15.87 7.68
CA ASN A 195 -1.83 -15.55 8.65
C ASN A 195 -0.58 -15.05 7.91
N GLY A 196 -0.47 -13.73 7.73
CA GLY A 196 0.65 -13.14 6.99
C GLY A 196 2.02 -13.31 7.68
N GLU A 197 2.06 -13.46 9.01
CA GLU A 197 3.32 -13.69 9.75
C GLU A 197 3.85 -15.12 9.52
N ALA A 198 2.98 -16.11 9.70
CA ALA A 198 3.29 -17.52 9.45
C ALA A 198 3.38 -17.82 7.94
N LYS A 199 2.89 -16.91 7.10
CA LYS A 199 2.74 -17.06 5.65
C LYS A 199 1.97 -18.34 5.32
N THR A 200 0.87 -18.54 6.03
CA THR A 200 -0.09 -19.63 5.86
C THR A 200 -1.50 -19.06 5.70
N MET A 201 -2.40 -19.85 5.16
CA MET A 201 -3.82 -19.54 5.15
C MET A 201 -4.65 -20.82 5.32
N SER A 202 -5.86 -20.67 5.82
CA SER A 202 -6.81 -21.79 5.95
C SER A 202 -8.24 -21.31 5.85
N GLY A 203 -9.11 -22.14 5.30
CA GLY A 203 -10.53 -21.83 5.19
C GLY A 203 -11.25 -22.91 4.43
N GLN A 204 -12.25 -22.53 3.64
CA GLN A 204 -13.11 -23.49 2.95
C GLN A 204 -13.88 -22.87 1.79
N ALA A 205 -14.58 -23.71 1.03
CA ALA A 205 -15.59 -23.26 0.09
C ALA A 205 -16.73 -22.52 0.81
N VAL A 206 -17.21 -21.42 0.23
CA VAL A 206 -18.36 -20.67 0.76
C VAL A 206 -19.61 -21.55 0.73
N GLY A 207 -20.22 -21.77 1.89
CA GLY A 207 -21.36 -22.68 2.06
C GLY A 207 -21.01 -24.17 2.08
N GLY A 208 -19.72 -24.52 2.01
CA GLY A 208 -19.23 -25.90 2.13
C GLY A 208 -19.18 -26.42 3.56
N ASN A 209 -18.91 -27.71 3.71
CA ASN A 209 -18.73 -28.36 5.01
C ASN A 209 -17.24 -28.27 5.45
N PRO A 210 -16.92 -27.62 6.59
CA PRO A 210 -15.55 -27.50 7.09
C PRO A 210 -14.78 -28.81 7.23
N GLU A 211 -15.47 -29.92 7.48
CA GLU A 211 -14.82 -31.23 7.68
C GLU A 211 -14.30 -31.84 6.37
N THR A 212 -14.85 -31.43 5.22
CA THR A 212 -14.60 -32.08 3.93
C THR A 212 -14.15 -31.11 2.84
N ASP A 213 -14.55 -29.84 2.93
CA ASP A 213 -14.28 -28.76 1.97
C ASP A 213 -13.22 -27.77 2.46
N TRP A 214 -12.40 -28.18 3.42
CA TRP A 214 -11.32 -27.35 3.93
C TRP A 214 -10.26 -27.07 2.85
N ARG A 215 -9.58 -25.94 3.00
CA ARG A 215 -8.42 -25.52 2.23
C ARG A 215 -7.33 -25.03 3.19
N LYS A 216 -6.08 -25.34 2.89
CA LYS A 216 -4.91 -24.78 3.56
C LYS A 216 -3.92 -24.35 2.49
N ALA A 217 -3.15 -23.30 2.74
CA ALA A 217 -2.04 -22.97 1.86
C ALA A 217 -0.84 -22.46 2.64
N LYS A 218 0.34 -22.64 2.06
CA LYS A 218 1.59 -22.05 2.55
C LYS A 218 2.33 -21.40 1.40
N ILE A 219 2.90 -20.22 1.64
CA ILE A 219 3.64 -19.51 0.59
C ILE A 219 4.86 -20.34 0.18
N THR A 220 5.15 -20.36 -1.11
CA THR A 220 6.36 -21.00 -1.66
C THR A 220 7.37 -19.96 -2.10
N ARG A 221 6.93 -18.86 -2.73
CA ARG A 221 7.79 -17.77 -3.20
C ARG A 221 7.01 -16.51 -3.56
N ASN A 222 7.74 -15.39 -3.65
CA ASN A 222 7.24 -14.18 -4.33
C ASN A 222 7.32 -14.37 -5.85
N LEU A 223 6.38 -13.77 -6.58
CA LEU A 223 6.44 -13.71 -8.03
C LEU A 223 7.47 -12.65 -8.45
N LEU A 224 8.24 -12.94 -9.50
CA LEU A 224 9.24 -12.01 -10.02
C LEU A 224 8.63 -10.92 -10.92
N ASN A 225 7.52 -11.26 -11.59
CA ASN A 225 6.79 -10.36 -12.47
C ASN A 225 5.33 -10.81 -12.61
N ASN A 226 4.50 -9.91 -13.14
CA ASN A 226 3.10 -10.19 -13.48
C ASN A 226 2.94 -10.69 -14.91
N ALA A 227 4.01 -11.13 -15.57
CA ALA A 227 3.92 -11.57 -16.96
C ALA A 227 2.91 -12.71 -17.01
N VAL A 228 1.78 -12.42 -17.65
CA VAL A 228 0.84 -13.44 -18.07
C VAL A 228 1.55 -14.15 -19.22
N VAL A 229 1.56 -15.49 -19.21
CA VAL A 229 1.64 -16.23 -20.45
C VAL A 229 0.32 -15.92 -21.16
N GLU A 230 0.28 -14.79 -21.88
CA GLU A 230 -0.94 -14.19 -22.45
C GLU A 230 -1.57 -15.12 -23.49
N HIS A 231 -2.57 -15.89 -23.08
CA HIS A 231 -3.72 -16.29 -23.90
C HIS A 231 -4.99 -15.97 -23.10
N CYS A 232 -5.23 -14.69 -22.85
CA CYS A 232 -6.56 -14.21 -22.45
C CYS A 232 -7.19 -13.54 -23.67
N GLU A 233 -7.99 -14.29 -24.42
CA GLU A 233 -8.82 -13.72 -25.47
C GLU A 233 -9.78 -12.71 -24.84
N HIS A 234 -9.66 -11.45 -25.27
CA HIS A 234 -10.63 -10.41 -24.98
C HIS A 234 -11.98 -10.81 -25.58
N HIS A 235 -12.91 -11.31 -24.77
CA HIS A 235 -14.32 -11.29 -25.14
C HIS A 235 -14.90 -9.92 -24.77
N HIS A 236 -15.18 -9.17 -25.84
CA HIS A 236 -15.85 -7.87 -25.86
C HIS A 236 -17.27 -7.91 -25.30
#